data_AF-A0A6L6CS92-F1
#
_entry.id   AF-A0A6L6CS92-F1
#
_cell.length_a   1.000
_cell.length_b   1.000
_cell.length_c   1.000
_cell.angle_alpha   90.00
_cell.angle_beta   90.00
_cell.angle_gamma   90.00
#
_symmetry.space_group_name_H-M   'P 1'
#
loop_
_entity.id
_entity.type
_entity.pdbx_description
1 polymer ?
#
loop_
_entity_poly.entity_id
_entity_poly.type
_entity_poly.pdbx_seq_one_letter_code
_entity_poly.pdbx_strand_id
1 'polypeptide(L)'
;MSTPRAAKRPITSEDIERAAEILGDKARRDVSLAPFTTYRVGGSAALHVHISSMEDLHQVSEALAEVDMDVLVIGRGSNMLVSDSGFSGVALTFGAFADYIDLPQKDDYPGTAPLALFGGSVTLPVAARQSVKRGLTGLEWGVGVPGSIGGAVRMNAGGHGSDMASSLESVRVFHLRKGREFELETDDLGLRFRGSALTDHHVVLSATLRLGWLSEGDSGEGRLTEIVRWRRENQPGGQNAGSVFVNPVPGEVSAGALIDECGLRGFRIGTAQVSEKHANFIQADESGLSHDVVAVMAEVRRRVYEQHGHQLRSEIRLVGFDAEANPQFADVLSSESDTSVATIRLEQIIERIFSSESRPDASIPMSVLSGSQLPSQEADLSPEVLDELREAFAKDPTGGIAQPETSRVVIVDPSIVEIESVEEVDVTTGETGSSSTRVVIVDEDLRQSTDDDFPADTQSQTVHHAPTSTRVRIFDEDGLDVSLAEIVEP
;
A
#
# COMPACT_ATOMS: atom_id res chain seq x y z
N MET A 1 -15.93 -20.93 -5.92
CA MET A 1 -14.92 -21.75 -6.63
C MET A 1 -13.91 -20.79 -7.23
N SER A 2 -12.68 -20.76 -6.69
CA SER A 2 -11.62 -19.91 -7.22
C SER A 2 -11.21 -20.46 -8.59
N THR A 3 -11.34 -19.65 -9.64
CA THR A 3 -10.77 -19.98 -10.95
C THR A 3 -9.27 -20.11 -10.77
N PRO A 4 -8.64 -21.25 -11.11
CA PRO A 4 -7.19 -21.36 -11.03
C PRO A 4 -6.60 -20.24 -11.88
N ARG A 5 -5.81 -19.34 -11.27
CA ARG A 5 -4.98 -18.38 -11.99
C ARG A 5 -4.13 -19.24 -12.92
N ALA A 6 -4.42 -19.23 -14.23
CA ALA A 6 -3.65 -19.99 -15.21
C ALA A 6 -2.18 -19.66 -14.95
N ALA A 7 -1.37 -20.69 -14.66
CA ALA A 7 0.02 -20.51 -14.26
C ALA A 7 0.71 -19.64 -15.33
N LYS A 8 1.05 -18.41 -14.95
CA LYS A 8 1.70 -17.46 -15.84
C LYS A 8 3.04 -18.06 -16.23
N ARG A 9 3.38 -18.08 -17.53
CA ARG A 9 4.68 -18.58 -17.98
C ARG A 9 5.77 -17.80 -17.25
N PRO A 10 6.81 -18.45 -16.70
CA PRO A 10 7.96 -17.75 -16.14
C PRO A 10 8.55 -16.80 -17.18
N ILE A 11 8.92 -15.60 -16.75
CA ILE A 11 9.63 -14.64 -17.62
C ILE A 11 11.00 -15.21 -18.00
N THR A 12 11.39 -15.03 -19.26
CA THR A 12 12.70 -15.49 -19.74
C THR A 12 13.70 -14.32 -19.83
N SER A 13 14.99 -14.64 -19.97
CA SER A 13 16.01 -13.61 -20.26
C SER A 13 15.75 -12.86 -21.56
N GLU A 14 15.20 -13.54 -22.58
CA GLU A 14 14.82 -12.94 -23.86
C GLU A 14 13.67 -11.94 -23.71
N ASP A 15 12.67 -12.26 -22.86
CA ASP A 15 11.58 -11.34 -22.53
C ASP A 15 12.13 -10.05 -21.86
N ILE A 16 13.06 -10.21 -20.91
CA ILE A 16 13.71 -9.08 -20.21
C ILE A 16 14.54 -8.24 -21.19
N GLU A 17 15.28 -8.89 -22.10
CA GLU A 17 16.04 -8.19 -23.13
C GLU A 17 15.14 -7.41 -24.07
N ARG A 18 14.06 -8.03 -24.56
CA ARG A 18 13.09 -7.40 -25.43
C ARG A 18 12.44 -6.16 -24.80
N ALA A 19 12.09 -6.26 -23.53
CA ALA A 19 11.54 -5.14 -22.79
C ALA A 19 12.55 -4.02 -22.56
N ALA A 20 13.81 -4.37 -22.26
CA ALA A 20 14.88 -3.40 -22.13
C ALA A 20 15.15 -2.65 -23.44
N GLU A 21 15.02 -3.32 -24.60
CA GLU A 21 15.13 -2.67 -25.92
C GLU A 21 14.02 -1.63 -26.14
N ILE A 22 12.77 -1.96 -25.78
CA ILE A 22 11.62 -1.06 -25.93
C ILE A 22 11.76 0.15 -25.00
N LEU A 23 12.15 -0.09 -23.74
CA LEU A 23 12.36 0.96 -22.74
C LEU A 23 13.63 1.79 -22.99
N GLY A 24 14.55 1.30 -23.80
CA GLY A 24 15.81 1.96 -24.16
C GLY A 24 16.60 2.44 -22.94
N ASP A 25 17.05 3.68 -23.00
CA ASP A 25 17.86 4.38 -22.00
C ASP A 25 17.11 4.71 -20.69
N LYS A 26 15.80 4.44 -20.62
CA LYS A 26 15.01 4.55 -19.38
C LYS A 26 15.14 3.33 -18.47
N ALA A 27 15.40 2.15 -19.05
CA ALA A 27 15.57 0.93 -18.28
C ALA A 27 17.00 0.77 -17.77
N ARG A 28 17.12 0.47 -16.48
CA ARG A 28 18.37 0.05 -15.85
C ARG A 28 18.23 -1.40 -15.41
N ARG A 29 19.24 -2.22 -15.71
CA ARG A 29 19.29 -3.62 -15.31
C ARG A 29 19.90 -3.76 -13.91
N ASP A 30 19.47 -4.81 -13.21
CA ASP A 30 20.06 -5.29 -11.95
C ASP A 30 20.18 -4.20 -10.85
N VAL A 31 19.24 -3.26 -10.83
CA VAL A 31 19.20 -2.19 -9.82
C VAL A 31 18.68 -2.75 -8.50
N SER A 32 19.48 -2.64 -7.45
CA SER A 32 19.09 -3.02 -6.09
C SER A 32 17.83 -2.26 -5.66
N LEU A 33 16.84 -2.98 -5.15
CA LEU A 33 15.61 -2.38 -4.64
C LEU A 33 15.68 -1.97 -3.17
N ALA A 34 16.69 -2.44 -2.43
CA ALA A 34 16.88 -2.12 -1.03
C ALA A 34 16.79 -0.60 -0.74
N PRO A 35 17.47 0.30 -1.48
CA PRO A 35 17.40 1.75 -1.23
C PRO A 35 16.01 2.37 -1.41
N PHE A 36 15.09 1.69 -2.09
CA PHE A 36 13.72 2.16 -2.34
C PHE A 36 12.69 1.61 -1.35
N THR A 37 13.13 0.85 -0.34
CA THR A 37 12.28 0.29 0.71
C THR A 37 12.72 0.77 2.09
N THR A 38 11.79 0.81 3.05
CA THR A 38 12.15 1.15 4.43
C THR A 38 12.88 0.01 5.14
N TYR A 39 12.69 -1.23 4.69
CA TYR A 39 13.46 -2.38 5.16
C TYR A 39 14.94 -2.33 4.77
N ARG A 40 15.27 -1.72 3.63
CA ARG A 40 16.64 -1.60 3.10
C ARG A 40 17.39 -2.92 2.95
N VAL A 41 16.63 -3.99 2.74
CA VAL A 41 17.13 -5.33 2.39
C VAL A 41 16.39 -5.81 1.15
N GLY A 42 16.91 -6.86 0.52
CA GLY A 42 16.37 -7.40 -0.74
C GLY A 42 17.24 -7.15 -1.95
N GLY A 43 16.99 -7.94 -2.98
CA GLY A 43 17.77 -8.01 -4.20
C GLY A 43 17.40 -6.95 -5.24
N SER A 44 17.85 -7.19 -6.47
CA SER A 44 17.65 -6.27 -7.59
C SER A 44 16.37 -6.56 -8.38
N ALA A 45 15.83 -5.53 -9.03
CA ALA A 45 14.87 -5.75 -10.11
C ALA A 45 15.59 -6.14 -11.40
N ALA A 46 14.96 -7.00 -12.20
CA ALA A 46 15.44 -7.31 -13.55
C ALA A 46 15.52 -6.03 -14.40
N LEU A 47 14.48 -5.21 -14.35
CA LEU A 47 14.46 -3.87 -14.92
C LEU A 47 13.97 -2.87 -13.88
N HIS A 48 14.60 -1.70 -13.83
CA HIS A 48 14.16 -0.56 -13.04
C HIS A 48 14.02 0.65 -13.95
N VAL A 49 12.88 1.33 -13.85
CA VAL A 49 12.58 2.58 -14.58
C VAL A 49 12.26 3.68 -13.57
N HIS A 50 12.93 4.83 -13.71
CA HIS A 50 12.60 6.03 -12.96
C HIS A 50 11.67 6.93 -13.77
N ILE A 51 10.38 6.91 -13.42
CA ILE A 51 9.32 7.63 -14.11
C ILE A 51 9.41 9.12 -13.77
N SER A 52 9.71 9.94 -14.77
CA SER A 52 9.85 11.39 -14.64
C SER A 52 8.77 12.17 -15.40
N SER A 53 7.94 11.47 -16.17
CA SER A 53 6.91 12.05 -17.04
C SER A 53 5.82 11.04 -17.41
N MET A 54 4.72 11.52 -17.98
CA MET A 54 3.68 10.67 -18.56
C MET A 54 4.19 9.86 -19.75
N GLU A 55 5.13 10.41 -20.53
CA GLU A 55 5.76 9.69 -21.65
C GLU A 55 6.47 8.43 -21.18
N ASP A 56 7.15 8.48 -20.03
CA ASP A 56 7.80 7.30 -19.45
C ASP A 56 6.77 6.21 -19.09
N LEU A 57 5.57 6.59 -18.62
CA LEU A 57 4.48 5.64 -18.33
C LEU A 57 3.90 5.02 -19.61
N HIS A 58 3.78 5.80 -20.69
CA HIS A 58 3.39 5.28 -21.99
C HIS A 58 4.43 4.30 -22.55
N GLN A 59 5.73 4.60 -22.43
CA GLN A 59 6.79 3.68 -22.84
C GLN A 59 6.78 2.37 -22.04
N VAL A 60 6.53 2.44 -20.73
CA VAL A 60 6.31 1.22 -19.92
C VAL A 60 5.07 0.47 -20.42
N SER A 61 3.99 1.17 -20.77
CA SER A 61 2.80 0.52 -21.33
C SER A 61 3.08 -0.19 -22.65
N GLU A 62 3.90 0.39 -23.53
CA GLU A 62 4.32 -0.24 -24.79
C GLU A 62 5.13 -1.51 -24.52
N ALA A 63 6.08 -1.46 -23.58
CA ALA A 63 6.85 -2.64 -23.19
C ALA A 63 5.96 -3.76 -22.62
N LEU A 64 4.95 -3.42 -21.83
CA LEU A 64 4.01 -4.39 -21.24
C LEU A 64 2.97 -4.95 -22.23
N ALA A 65 2.74 -4.24 -23.34
CA ALA A 65 1.89 -4.74 -24.42
C ALA A 65 2.62 -5.82 -25.25
N GLU A 66 3.94 -5.68 -25.41
CA GLU A 66 4.78 -6.62 -26.16
C GLU A 66 5.27 -7.79 -25.30
N VAL A 67 5.53 -7.56 -24.02
CA VAL A 67 6.10 -8.55 -23.10
C VAL A 67 5.28 -8.64 -21.82
N ASP A 68 4.71 -9.82 -21.56
CA ASP A 68 3.91 -10.05 -20.35
C ASP A 68 4.78 -10.27 -19.10
N MET A 69 5.37 -9.20 -18.60
CA MET A 69 6.10 -9.18 -17.33
C MET A 69 5.27 -8.64 -16.17
N ASP A 70 5.70 -8.98 -14.96
CA ASP A 70 5.15 -8.37 -13.76
C ASP A 70 5.74 -6.97 -13.55
N VAL A 71 4.92 -6.11 -12.95
CA VAL A 71 5.28 -4.73 -12.64
C VAL A 71 5.23 -4.54 -11.13
N LEU A 72 6.19 -3.79 -10.60
CA LEU A 72 6.19 -3.35 -9.22
C LEU A 72 6.26 -1.83 -9.15
N VAL A 73 5.17 -1.20 -8.70
CA VAL A 73 5.13 0.24 -8.44
C VAL A 73 5.61 0.51 -7.01
N ILE A 74 6.69 1.27 -6.85
CA ILE A 74 7.30 1.58 -5.56
C ILE A 74 7.13 3.08 -5.25
N GLY A 75 6.36 3.38 -4.20
CA GLY A 75 6.28 4.73 -3.62
C GLY A 75 7.43 4.98 -2.65
N ARG A 76 7.15 4.93 -1.34
CA ARG A 76 8.17 4.97 -0.27
C ARG A 76 8.66 3.59 0.17
N GLY A 77 8.12 2.52 -0.41
CA GLY A 77 8.47 1.14 -0.09
C GLY A 77 8.31 0.77 1.39
N SER A 78 7.33 1.39 2.07
CA SER A 78 7.12 1.28 3.51
C SER A 78 6.17 0.17 3.96
N ASN A 79 5.61 -0.58 3.01
CA ASN A 79 4.76 -1.75 3.27
C ASN A 79 5.17 -2.94 2.36
N MET A 80 6.47 -3.12 2.12
CA MET A 80 6.96 -4.23 1.28
C MET A 80 8.30 -4.78 1.75
N LEU A 81 8.52 -6.05 1.47
CA LEU A 81 9.78 -6.76 1.64
C LEU A 81 10.12 -7.42 0.30
N VAL A 82 11.29 -7.09 -0.24
CA VAL A 82 11.80 -7.65 -1.50
C VAL A 82 12.73 -8.80 -1.17
N SER A 83 12.54 -9.94 -1.83
CA SER A 83 13.40 -11.13 -1.72
C SER A 83 14.85 -10.82 -2.07
N ASP A 84 15.81 -11.49 -1.43
CA ASP A 84 17.24 -11.34 -1.75
C ASP A 84 17.55 -11.86 -3.17
N SER A 85 16.69 -12.74 -3.71
CA SER A 85 16.73 -13.17 -5.12
C SER A 85 16.24 -12.08 -6.09
N GLY A 86 15.67 -10.99 -5.59
CA GLY A 86 15.22 -9.85 -6.37
C GLY A 86 13.80 -9.98 -6.92
N PHE A 87 13.50 -9.17 -7.92
CA PHE A 87 12.19 -9.13 -8.60
C PHE A 87 12.37 -9.32 -10.11
N SER A 88 11.86 -10.42 -10.64
CA SER A 88 11.94 -10.80 -12.06
C SER A 88 10.93 -10.04 -12.94
N GLY A 89 10.88 -8.72 -12.82
CA GLY A 89 9.96 -7.87 -13.58
C GLY A 89 10.49 -6.44 -13.69
N VAL A 90 9.58 -5.51 -14.01
CA VAL A 90 9.91 -4.08 -14.09
C VAL A 90 9.47 -3.34 -12.82
N ALA A 91 10.44 -2.81 -12.08
CA ALA A 91 10.20 -1.95 -10.92
C ALA A 91 10.15 -0.48 -11.34
N LEU A 92 9.11 0.24 -10.91
CA LEU A 92 8.88 1.64 -11.22
C LEU A 92 9.06 2.48 -9.96
N THR A 93 9.95 3.46 -10.02
CA THR A 93 10.03 4.54 -9.02
C THR A 93 9.65 5.86 -9.67
N PHE A 94 9.25 6.84 -8.87
CA PHE A 94 8.68 8.09 -9.37
C PHE A 94 9.56 9.28 -9.00
N GLY A 95 9.75 10.17 -9.97
CA GLY A 95 10.35 11.49 -9.79
C GLY A 95 9.30 12.54 -9.39
N ALA A 96 9.69 13.80 -9.50
CA ALA A 96 8.93 14.94 -8.96
C ALA A 96 7.62 15.27 -9.71
N PHE A 97 7.36 14.70 -10.89
CA PHE A 97 6.16 15.06 -11.67
C PHE A 97 4.83 14.69 -10.97
N ALA A 98 4.86 13.70 -10.07
CA ALA A 98 3.74 13.31 -9.22
C ALA A 98 3.93 13.79 -7.76
N ASP A 99 4.83 14.73 -7.51
CA ASP A 99 5.11 15.33 -6.19
C ASP A 99 4.69 16.81 -6.18
N TYR A 100 3.37 17.03 -6.20
CA TYR A 100 2.77 18.35 -6.18
C TYR A 100 1.59 18.40 -5.21
N ILE A 101 1.33 19.58 -4.65
CA ILE A 101 0.26 19.82 -3.69
C ILE A 101 -0.47 21.08 -4.12
N ASP A 102 -1.79 20.99 -4.24
CA ASP A 102 -2.67 22.12 -4.49
C ASP A 102 -3.75 22.17 -3.38
N LEU A 103 -3.69 23.22 -2.56
CA LEU A 103 -4.56 23.37 -1.38
C LEU A 103 -5.48 24.57 -1.56
N PRO A 104 -6.77 24.44 -1.22
CA PRO A 104 -7.74 25.50 -1.38
C PRO A 104 -7.45 26.66 -0.43
N GLN A 105 -7.93 27.85 -0.79
CA GLN A 105 -7.95 29.00 0.12
C GLN A 105 -9.35 29.15 0.72
N LYS A 106 -9.41 29.49 2.01
CA LYS A 106 -10.68 29.63 2.73
C LYS A 106 -11.60 30.70 2.13
N ASP A 107 -11.00 31.76 1.60
CA ASP A 107 -11.72 32.90 1.03
C ASP A 107 -12.24 32.64 -0.39
N ASP A 108 -11.70 31.64 -1.09
CA ASP A 108 -12.10 31.33 -2.47
C ASP A 108 -13.48 30.66 -2.53
N TYR A 109 -13.82 29.86 -1.51
CA TYR A 109 -15.05 29.06 -1.49
C TYR A 109 -15.68 29.03 -0.08
N PRO A 110 -16.34 30.11 0.36
CA PRO A 110 -16.95 30.18 1.67
C PRO A 110 -18.13 29.21 1.80
N GLY A 111 -18.13 28.38 2.84
CA GLY A 111 -19.24 27.48 3.17
C GLY A 111 -19.21 26.11 2.47
N THR A 112 -18.20 25.83 1.64
CA THR A 112 -17.98 24.50 1.05
C THR A 112 -16.85 23.76 1.74
N ALA A 113 -16.93 22.43 1.77
CA ALA A 113 -15.82 21.60 2.22
C ALA A 113 -14.60 21.80 1.30
N PRO A 114 -13.40 22.03 1.85
CA PRO A 114 -12.18 22.20 1.05
C PRO A 114 -11.81 20.91 0.33
N LEU A 115 -11.53 21.01 -0.98
CA LEU A 115 -10.94 19.95 -1.78
C LEU A 115 -9.45 20.21 -1.94
N ALA A 116 -8.61 19.30 -1.45
CA ALA A 116 -7.15 19.37 -1.54
C ALA A 116 -6.64 18.29 -2.51
N LEU A 117 -5.81 18.68 -3.47
CA LEU A 117 -5.24 17.77 -4.46
C LEU A 117 -3.79 17.48 -4.12
N PHE A 118 -3.44 16.20 -4.08
CA PHE A 118 -2.08 15.73 -3.84
C PHE A 118 -1.64 14.79 -4.96
N GLY A 119 -0.43 14.99 -5.48
CA GLY A 119 0.23 14.03 -6.36
C GLY A 119 0.54 12.71 -5.64
N GLY A 120 0.56 11.61 -6.38
CA GLY A 120 0.71 10.25 -5.83
C GLY A 120 2.06 9.98 -5.15
N SER A 121 3.09 10.75 -5.45
CA SER A 121 4.43 10.64 -4.83
C SER A 121 4.56 11.46 -3.54
N VAL A 122 3.63 12.39 -3.27
CA VAL A 122 3.66 13.21 -2.05
C VAL A 122 3.59 12.29 -0.84
N THR A 123 4.48 12.52 0.15
CA THR A 123 4.47 11.73 1.38
C THR A 123 3.32 12.13 2.30
N LEU A 124 2.69 11.16 2.97
CA LEU A 124 1.59 11.43 3.91
C LEU A 124 1.99 12.43 5.01
N PRO A 125 3.20 12.39 5.59
CA PRO A 125 3.59 13.38 6.59
C PRO A 125 3.71 14.81 6.05
N VAL A 126 4.16 14.97 4.80
CA VAL A 126 4.19 16.28 4.14
C VAL A 126 2.76 16.76 3.86
N ALA A 127 1.91 15.90 3.30
CA ALA A 127 0.51 16.24 3.03
C ALA A 127 -0.24 16.67 4.29
N ALA A 128 -0.09 15.95 5.40
CA ALA A 128 -0.72 16.26 6.68
C ALA A 128 -0.27 17.62 7.23
N ARG A 129 1.04 17.89 7.25
CA ARG A 129 1.60 19.15 7.76
C ARG A 129 1.20 20.35 6.91
N GLN A 130 1.27 20.23 5.58
CA GLN A 130 0.86 21.31 4.68
C GLN A 130 -0.64 21.59 4.78
N SER A 131 -1.47 20.55 4.94
CA SER A 131 -2.91 20.70 5.16
C SER A 131 -3.19 21.51 6.43
N VAL A 132 -2.59 21.13 7.57
CA VAL A 132 -2.76 21.84 8.84
C VAL A 132 -2.24 23.28 8.75
N LYS A 133 -1.08 23.52 8.13
CA LYS A 133 -0.54 24.86 7.87
C LYS A 133 -1.51 25.73 7.07
N ARG A 134 -2.32 25.13 6.19
CA ARG A 134 -3.36 25.81 5.41
C ARG A 134 -4.69 26.00 6.16
N GLY A 135 -4.79 25.51 7.40
CA GLY A 135 -6.02 25.58 8.18
C GLY A 135 -6.99 24.44 7.90
N LEU A 136 -6.51 23.32 7.35
CA LEU A 136 -7.32 22.13 7.03
C LEU A 136 -7.22 21.06 8.12
N THR A 137 -8.25 20.21 8.21
CA THR A 137 -8.34 19.05 9.11
C THR A 137 -8.93 17.84 8.39
N GLY A 138 -8.65 16.63 8.87
CA GLY A 138 -9.07 15.34 8.28
C GLY A 138 -7.92 14.50 7.72
N LEU A 139 -6.67 14.97 7.83
CA LEU A 139 -5.47 14.28 7.34
C LEU A 139 -4.35 14.18 8.39
N GLU A 140 -4.59 14.64 9.62
CA GLU A 140 -3.58 14.68 10.68
C GLU A 140 -2.99 13.29 10.96
N TRP A 141 -3.81 12.25 10.89
CA TRP A 141 -3.39 10.86 11.04
C TRP A 141 -2.25 10.46 10.09
N GLY A 142 -2.19 11.06 8.90
CA GLY A 142 -1.18 10.77 7.89
C GLY A 142 0.24 11.12 8.33
N VAL A 143 0.42 11.99 9.33
CA VAL A 143 1.75 12.37 9.84
C VAL A 143 2.50 11.20 10.48
N GLY A 144 1.78 10.18 10.96
CA GLY A 144 2.35 8.97 11.55
C GLY A 144 2.70 7.88 10.52
N VAL A 145 2.31 8.02 9.25
CA VAL A 145 2.38 6.92 8.28
C VAL A 145 3.52 7.15 7.28
N PRO A 146 4.50 6.22 7.13
CA PRO A 146 5.66 6.38 6.24
C PRO A 146 5.37 6.25 4.73
N GLY A 147 4.14 6.52 4.28
CA GLY A 147 3.67 6.24 2.93
C GLY A 147 3.68 7.45 1.99
N SER A 148 3.47 7.20 0.70
CA SER A 148 3.03 8.23 -0.24
C SER A 148 1.51 8.21 -0.40
N ILE A 149 0.92 9.28 -0.94
CA ILE A 149 -0.51 9.36 -1.24
C ILE A 149 -0.95 8.20 -2.14
N GLY A 150 -0.20 7.87 -3.18
CA GLY A 150 -0.53 6.75 -4.07
C GLY A 150 -0.50 5.39 -3.36
N GLY A 151 0.49 5.17 -2.48
CA GLY A 151 0.52 3.98 -1.63
C GLY A 151 -0.63 3.95 -0.61
N ALA A 152 -1.00 5.11 -0.08
CA ALA A 152 -2.09 5.26 0.88
C ALA A 152 -3.46 4.98 0.27
N VAL A 153 -3.73 5.46 -0.95
CA VAL A 153 -4.91 5.09 -1.73
C VAL A 153 -4.94 3.59 -1.96
N ARG A 154 -3.84 3.01 -2.46
CA ARG A 154 -3.78 1.57 -2.76
C ARG A 154 -4.09 0.71 -1.54
N MET A 155 -3.56 1.09 -0.38
CA MET A 155 -3.67 0.34 0.86
C MET A 155 -4.89 0.74 1.69
N ASN A 156 -5.71 1.72 1.28
CA ASN A 156 -6.60 2.43 2.22
C ASN A 156 -5.91 2.66 3.57
N ALA A 157 -4.74 3.31 3.52
CA ALA A 157 -3.91 3.48 4.71
C ALA A 157 -4.68 4.23 5.79
N GLY A 158 -4.44 3.87 7.05
CA GLY A 158 -5.09 4.49 8.18
C GLY A 158 -4.25 4.39 9.44
N GLY A 159 -4.66 5.16 10.43
CA GLY A 159 -4.04 5.23 11.74
C GLY A 159 -4.71 6.32 12.58
N HIS A 160 -4.49 6.30 13.88
CA HIS A 160 -4.93 7.34 14.81
C HIS A 160 -6.43 7.71 14.70
N GLY A 161 -7.29 6.72 14.45
CA GLY A 161 -8.75 6.88 14.42
C GLY A 161 -9.33 7.34 13.08
N SER A 162 -8.55 7.35 12.00
CA SER A 162 -9.01 7.71 10.65
C SER A 162 -8.24 6.94 9.56
N ASP A 163 -8.67 7.07 8.32
CA ASP A 163 -8.08 6.41 7.15
C ASP A 163 -8.24 7.25 5.87
N MET A 164 -7.71 6.73 4.77
CA MET A 164 -7.80 7.38 3.46
C MET A 164 -9.25 7.48 2.98
N ALA A 165 -10.04 6.41 3.14
CA ALA A 165 -11.45 6.37 2.76
C ALA A 165 -12.27 7.51 3.39
N SER A 166 -11.95 7.89 4.63
CA SER A 166 -12.64 8.96 5.37
C SER A 166 -12.58 10.34 4.70
N SER A 167 -11.58 10.58 3.84
CA SER A 167 -11.34 11.88 3.21
C SER A 167 -11.22 11.81 1.68
N LEU A 168 -11.15 10.62 1.07
CA LEU A 168 -10.93 10.47 -0.36
C LEU A 168 -12.19 10.86 -1.14
N GLU A 169 -12.03 11.68 -2.18
CA GLU A 169 -13.11 12.07 -3.09
C GLU A 169 -12.95 11.39 -4.46
N SER A 170 -11.77 11.53 -5.06
CA SER A 170 -11.45 10.95 -6.35
C SER A 170 -9.95 10.72 -6.52
N VAL A 171 -9.58 9.89 -7.49
CA VAL A 171 -8.19 9.61 -7.85
C VAL A 171 -7.99 9.60 -9.35
N ARG A 172 -6.86 10.16 -9.81
CA ARG A 172 -6.40 10.00 -11.19
C ARG A 172 -5.43 8.84 -11.26
N VAL A 173 -5.68 7.90 -12.18
CA VAL A 173 -4.94 6.65 -12.31
C VAL A 173 -4.45 6.47 -13.75
N PHE A 174 -3.24 5.95 -13.91
CA PHE A 174 -2.73 5.46 -15.19
C PHE A 174 -2.81 3.93 -15.24
N HIS A 175 -3.45 3.39 -16.27
CA HIS A 175 -3.54 1.95 -16.50
C HIS A 175 -2.38 1.47 -17.37
N LEU A 176 -1.36 0.87 -16.76
CA LEU A 176 -0.11 0.46 -17.43
C LEU A 176 -0.32 -0.54 -18.58
N ARG A 177 -1.29 -1.45 -18.54
CA ARG A 177 -1.54 -2.35 -19.68
C ARG A 177 -2.36 -1.74 -20.82
N LYS A 178 -3.10 -0.67 -20.54
CA LYS A 178 -4.01 -0.04 -21.51
C LYS A 178 -3.46 1.29 -22.03
N GLY A 179 -2.38 1.79 -21.43
CA GLY A 179 -1.69 3.03 -21.82
C GLY A 179 -2.57 4.27 -21.68
N ARG A 180 -3.50 4.29 -20.71
CA ARG A 180 -4.53 5.33 -20.62
C ARG A 180 -4.72 5.81 -19.19
N GLU A 181 -4.96 7.11 -19.06
CA GLU A 181 -5.40 7.75 -17.82
C GLU A 181 -6.93 7.72 -17.69
N PHE A 182 -7.39 7.65 -16.44
CA PHE A 182 -8.78 7.76 -16.05
C PHE A 182 -8.91 8.29 -14.63
N GLU A 183 -10.10 8.73 -14.29
CA GLU A 183 -10.46 9.12 -12.94
C GLU A 183 -11.41 8.09 -12.34
N LEU A 184 -11.26 7.82 -11.06
CA LEU A 184 -12.17 7.02 -10.26
C LEU A 184 -12.68 7.85 -9.10
N GLU A 185 -13.98 7.76 -8.85
CA GLU A 185 -14.56 8.22 -7.58
C GLU A 185 -14.27 7.19 -6.48
N THR A 186 -14.37 7.61 -5.22
CA THR A 186 -14.08 6.74 -4.06
C THR A 186 -14.89 5.44 -4.04
N ASP A 187 -16.16 5.50 -4.44
CA ASP A 187 -17.06 4.34 -4.46
C ASP A 187 -16.62 3.25 -5.46
N ASP A 188 -15.89 3.62 -6.51
CA ASP A 188 -15.41 2.70 -7.54
C ASP A 188 -14.08 2.02 -7.15
N LEU A 189 -13.37 2.54 -6.16
CA LEU A 189 -12.04 2.03 -5.77
C LEU A 189 -12.08 0.70 -5.04
N GLY A 190 -13.26 0.24 -4.61
CA GLY A 190 -13.39 -0.99 -3.82
C GLY A 190 -12.51 -0.96 -2.57
N LEU A 191 -12.49 0.17 -1.87
CA LEU A 191 -11.74 0.34 -0.63
C LEU A 191 -12.25 -0.64 0.42
N ARG A 192 -11.32 -1.19 1.18
CA ARG A 192 -11.56 -2.12 2.29
C ARG A 192 -10.52 -1.88 3.37
N PHE A 193 -10.66 -2.55 4.51
CA PHE A 193 -9.63 -2.50 5.54
C PHE A 193 -8.29 -2.95 4.94
N ARG A 194 -7.32 -2.03 4.94
CA ARG A 194 -5.97 -2.25 4.40
C ARG A 194 -5.90 -2.68 2.93
N GLY A 195 -6.81 -2.20 2.08
CA GLY A 195 -6.74 -2.48 0.65
C GLY A 195 -7.71 -1.70 -0.24
N SER A 196 -7.48 -1.81 -1.56
CA SER A 196 -8.35 -1.32 -2.64
C SER A 196 -8.42 -2.36 -3.76
N ALA A 197 -9.28 -2.13 -4.75
CA ALA A 197 -9.35 -2.97 -5.96
C ALA A 197 -8.19 -2.70 -6.94
N LEU A 198 -7.33 -1.72 -6.67
CA LEU A 198 -6.20 -1.37 -7.52
C LEU A 198 -5.16 -2.51 -7.57
N THR A 199 -4.83 -2.91 -8.80
CA THR A 199 -3.81 -3.93 -9.11
C THR A 199 -2.44 -3.32 -9.40
N ASP A 200 -1.42 -4.15 -9.66
CA ASP A 200 -0.06 -3.70 -9.99
C ASP A 200 0.06 -2.87 -11.26
N HIS A 201 -0.96 -2.93 -12.12
CA HIS A 201 -1.01 -2.16 -13.36
C HIS A 201 -1.65 -0.78 -13.19
N HIS A 202 -2.13 -0.46 -11.99
CA HIS A 202 -2.76 0.81 -11.69
C HIS A 202 -1.81 1.72 -10.92
N VAL A 203 -1.37 2.80 -11.57
CA VAL A 203 -0.52 3.83 -10.97
C VAL A 203 -1.40 5.00 -10.54
N VAL A 204 -1.49 5.26 -9.24
CA VAL A 204 -2.18 6.46 -8.72
C VAL A 204 -1.30 7.68 -8.98
N LEU A 205 -1.74 8.57 -9.88
CA LEU A 205 -1.05 9.80 -10.25
C LEU A 205 -1.34 10.94 -9.27
N SER A 206 -2.59 11.00 -8.77
CA SER A 206 -3.02 11.99 -7.78
C SER A 206 -4.30 11.56 -7.08
N ALA A 207 -4.55 12.15 -5.92
CA ALA A 207 -5.78 11.98 -5.15
C ALA A 207 -6.34 13.35 -4.72
N THR A 208 -7.64 13.50 -4.88
CA THR A 208 -8.40 14.64 -4.36
C THR A 208 -9.01 14.22 -3.02
N LEU A 209 -8.73 14.98 -1.96
CA LEU A 209 -9.25 14.76 -0.63
C LEU A 209 -10.25 15.85 -0.25
N ARG A 210 -11.44 15.44 0.20
CA ARG A 210 -12.41 16.30 0.86
C ARG A 210 -12.06 16.41 2.34
N LEU A 211 -11.55 17.58 2.73
CA LEU A 211 -11.13 17.89 4.09
C LEU A 211 -12.13 18.81 4.80
N GLY A 212 -11.85 19.15 6.06
CA GLY A 212 -12.56 20.19 6.82
C GLY A 212 -11.72 21.44 6.99
N TRP A 213 -12.36 22.58 7.25
CA TRP A 213 -11.68 23.76 7.78
C TRP A 213 -11.53 23.64 9.30
N LEU A 214 -10.35 23.94 9.83
CA LEU A 214 -10.15 24.06 11.28
C LEU A 214 -11.08 25.16 11.83
N SER A 215 -11.76 24.82 12.93
CA SER A 215 -12.60 25.75 13.67
C SER A 215 -11.73 26.66 14.55
N GLU A 216 -12.25 27.82 14.94
CA GLU A 216 -11.57 28.68 15.91
C GLU A 216 -11.30 27.89 17.21
N GLY A 217 -10.04 27.87 17.64
CA GLY A 217 -9.60 27.14 18.83
C GLY A 217 -9.24 25.66 18.60
N ASP A 218 -9.51 25.09 17.43
CA ASP A 218 -8.98 23.77 17.07
C ASP A 218 -7.49 23.87 16.70
N SER A 219 -6.69 22.92 17.19
CA SER A 219 -5.24 22.90 16.97
C SER A 219 -4.84 21.67 16.18
N GLY A 220 -4.88 21.78 14.85
CA GLY A 220 -4.29 20.77 13.97
C GLY A 220 -2.83 20.49 14.33
N GLU A 221 -2.05 21.51 14.66
CA GLU A 221 -0.64 21.36 15.05
C GLU A 221 -0.46 20.57 16.35
N GLY A 222 -1.38 20.76 17.31
CA GLY A 222 -1.44 19.96 18.53
C GLY A 222 -1.69 18.48 18.24
N ARG A 223 -2.65 18.16 17.36
CA ARG A 223 -2.92 16.79 16.93
C ARG A 223 -1.72 16.16 16.23
N LEU A 224 -1.06 16.89 15.32
CA LEU A 224 0.16 16.42 14.66
C LEU A 224 1.26 16.09 15.67
N THR A 225 1.50 17.00 16.61
CA THR A 225 2.52 16.83 17.66
C THR A 225 2.23 15.61 18.53
N GLU A 226 0.97 15.41 18.91
CA GLU A 226 0.54 14.26 19.71
C GLU A 226 0.76 12.93 18.97
N ILE A 227 0.38 12.86 17.69
CA ILE A 227 0.58 11.67 16.86
C ILE A 227 2.07 11.33 16.75
N VAL A 228 2.91 12.33 16.45
CA VAL A 228 4.35 12.10 16.30
C VAL A 228 4.99 11.67 17.63
N ARG A 229 4.60 12.31 18.75
CA ARG A 229 5.03 11.90 20.09
C ARG A 229 4.63 10.47 20.39
N TRP A 230 3.36 10.12 20.20
CA TRP A 230 2.87 8.76 20.45
C TRP A 230 3.65 7.73 19.62
N ARG A 231 3.89 8.01 18.34
CA ARG A 231 4.64 7.12 17.46
C ARG A 231 6.08 6.95 17.93
N ARG A 232 6.75 8.04 18.30
CA ARG A 232 8.10 8.03 18.89
C ARG A 232 8.16 7.28 20.21
N GLU A 233 7.08 7.17 20.97
CA GLU A 233 7.04 6.44 22.24
C GLU A 233 6.70 4.96 22.04
N ASN A 234 5.88 4.61 21.04
CA ASN A 234 5.29 3.27 20.91
C ASN A 234 5.84 2.43 19.75
N GLN A 235 6.40 3.06 18.70
CA GLN A 235 6.87 2.34 17.50
C GLN A 235 8.39 2.44 17.33
N PRO A 236 9.07 1.38 16.86
CA PRO A 236 10.49 1.43 16.58
C PRO A 236 10.79 2.20 15.29
N GLY A 237 11.92 2.91 15.28
CA GLY A 237 12.53 3.42 14.06
C GLY A 237 13.38 2.35 13.35
N GLY A 238 14.31 2.79 12.51
CA GLY A 238 15.24 1.91 11.81
C GLY A 238 14.61 1.16 10.63
N GLN A 239 15.21 0.05 10.23
CA GLN A 239 14.85 -0.72 9.05
C GLN A 239 13.67 -1.68 9.32
N ASN A 240 12.45 -1.23 9.05
CA ASN A 240 11.22 -2.02 9.14
C ASN A 240 10.15 -1.50 8.16
N ALA A 241 9.07 -2.25 7.94
CA ALA A 241 7.94 -1.83 7.09
C ALA A 241 6.62 -1.70 7.86
N GLY A 242 6.68 -1.24 9.12
CA GLY A 242 5.49 -1.12 9.96
C GLY A 242 5.09 -2.43 10.65
N SER A 243 3.80 -2.52 11.00
CA SER A 243 3.20 -3.74 11.52
C SER A 243 3.27 -4.86 10.48
N VAL A 244 3.78 -6.02 10.89
CA VAL A 244 4.02 -7.15 9.99
C VAL A 244 2.76 -7.97 9.76
N PHE A 245 1.91 -8.08 10.79
CA PHE A 245 0.70 -8.89 10.76
C PHE A 245 -0.56 -8.06 11.00
N VAL A 246 -1.60 -8.41 10.26
CA VAL A 246 -2.97 -7.92 10.51
C VAL A 246 -3.50 -8.53 11.81
N ASN A 247 -4.28 -7.75 12.55
CA ASN A 247 -4.97 -8.24 13.74
C ASN A 247 -5.96 -9.36 13.36
N PRO A 248 -5.86 -10.56 13.97
CA PRO A 248 -6.64 -11.72 13.55
C PRO A 248 -8.15 -11.56 13.80
N VAL A 249 -8.53 -10.75 14.80
CA VAL A 249 -9.92 -10.33 15.02
C VAL A 249 -9.92 -8.81 15.16
N PRO A 250 -10.33 -8.06 14.11
CA PRO A 250 -10.34 -6.61 14.15
C PRO A 250 -11.11 -6.07 15.35
N GLY A 251 -10.48 -5.20 16.16
CA GLY A 251 -11.10 -4.52 17.29
C GLY A 251 -11.06 -5.30 18.60
N GLU A 252 -10.71 -6.59 18.56
CA GLU A 252 -10.76 -7.47 19.72
C GLU A 252 -9.39 -8.09 20.05
N VAL A 253 -8.70 -8.62 19.05
CA VAL A 253 -7.45 -9.38 19.26
C VAL A 253 -6.30 -8.72 18.52
N SER A 254 -5.35 -8.17 19.28
CA SER A 254 -4.15 -7.54 18.73
C SER A 254 -3.07 -8.58 18.41
N ALA A 255 -2.56 -8.57 17.17
CA ALA A 255 -1.41 -9.38 16.78
C ALA A 255 -0.18 -9.06 17.65
N GLY A 256 0.08 -7.77 17.92
CA GLY A 256 1.17 -7.34 18.80
C GLY A 256 1.09 -7.95 20.21
N ALA A 257 -0.09 -7.97 20.83
CA ALA A 257 -0.29 -8.58 22.15
C ALA A 257 -0.04 -10.10 22.13
N LEU A 258 -0.55 -10.83 21.14
CA LEU A 258 -0.32 -12.27 21.01
C LEU A 258 1.19 -12.60 20.86
N ILE A 259 1.91 -11.81 20.07
CA ILE A 259 3.35 -12.01 19.86
C ILE A 259 4.12 -11.72 21.16
N ASP A 260 3.70 -10.70 21.92
CA ASP A 260 4.29 -10.35 23.20
C ASP A 260 4.03 -11.42 24.28
N GLU A 261 2.81 -11.94 24.35
CA GLU A 261 2.43 -13.04 25.25
C GLU A 261 3.22 -14.33 24.97
N CYS A 262 3.59 -14.57 23.70
CA CYS A 262 4.51 -15.64 23.30
C CYS A 262 5.97 -15.39 23.74
N GLY A 263 6.28 -14.24 24.35
CA GLY A 263 7.63 -13.86 24.80
C GLY A 263 8.61 -13.60 23.66
N LEU A 264 8.12 -13.10 22.53
CA LEU A 264 8.92 -13.00 21.29
C LEU A 264 9.62 -11.65 21.07
N ARG A 265 9.49 -10.67 21.96
CA ARG A 265 10.29 -9.43 21.88
C ARG A 265 11.78 -9.74 21.88
N GLY A 266 12.52 -9.16 20.94
CA GLY A 266 13.96 -9.42 20.77
C GLY A 266 14.29 -10.80 20.18
N PHE A 267 13.29 -11.63 19.86
CA PHE A 267 13.52 -12.90 19.16
C PHE A 267 14.19 -12.64 17.81
N ARG A 268 15.24 -13.42 17.50
CA ARG A 268 16.14 -13.14 16.38
C ARG A 268 16.44 -14.41 15.59
N ILE A 269 16.44 -14.27 14.26
CA ILE A 269 16.97 -15.25 13.32
C ILE A 269 17.88 -14.47 12.36
N GLY A 270 19.15 -14.86 12.29
CA GLY A 270 20.15 -14.17 11.46
C GLY A 270 20.19 -12.66 11.73
N THR A 271 20.01 -11.90 10.66
CA THR A 271 20.05 -10.42 10.60
C THR A 271 18.71 -9.74 10.85
N ALA A 272 17.67 -10.47 11.28
CA ALA A 272 16.36 -9.92 11.59
C ALA A 272 15.92 -10.24 13.02
N GLN A 273 15.18 -9.32 13.64
CA GLN A 273 14.64 -9.51 14.99
C GLN A 273 13.25 -8.89 15.16
N VAL A 274 12.44 -9.49 16.03
CA VAL A 274 11.23 -8.86 16.56
C VAL A 274 11.65 -7.67 17.43
N SER A 275 11.05 -6.51 17.21
CA SER A 275 11.39 -5.31 17.95
C SER A 275 11.09 -5.45 19.43
N GLU A 276 12.02 -5.00 20.28
CA GLU A 276 11.79 -4.93 21.72
C GLU A 276 10.69 -3.90 22.07
N LYS A 277 10.53 -2.88 21.24
CA LYS A 277 9.59 -1.78 21.49
C LYS A 277 8.15 -2.11 21.11
N HIS A 278 7.95 -2.72 19.94
CA HIS A 278 6.63 -3.13 19.47
C HIS A 278 6.68 -4.53 18.86
N ALA A 279 6.06 -5.52 19.50
CA ALA A 279 6.19 -6.93 19.12
C ALA A 279 5.66 -7.27 17.71
N ASN A 280 4.73 -6.48 17.15
CA ASN A 280 4.28 -6.65 15.76
C ASN A 280 5.23 -6.04 14.70
N PHE A 281 6.40 -5.53 15.09
CA PHE A 281 7.39 -4.97 14.16
C PHE A 281 8.60 -5.90 14.11
N ILE A 282 9.07 -6.21 12.90
CA ILE A 282 10.32 -6.93 12.69
C ILE A 282 11.31 -5.96 12.07
N GLN A 283 12.49 -5.84 12.68
CA GLN A 283 13.58 -4.98 12.24
C GLN A 283 14.68 -5.82 11.58
N ALA A 284 15.21 -5.33 10.47
CA ALA A 284 16.41 -5.86 9.84
C ALA A 284 17.64 -5.07 10.28
N ASP A 285 18.78 -5.75 10.39
CA ASP A 285 20.07 -5.10 10.59
C ASP A 285 20.53 -4.38 9.30
N GLU A 286 21.48 -3.46 9.44
CA GLU A 286 22.14 -2.85 8.29
C GLU A 286 22.83 -3.94 7.45
N SER A 287 22.61 -3.95 6.13
CA SER A 287 23.08 -5.01 5.21
C SER A 287 22.53 -6.41 5.51
N GLY A 288 21.39 -6.50 6.22
CA GLY A 288 20.70 -7.75 6.48
C GLY A 288 20.08 -8.42 5.25
N LEU A 289 19.44 -9.56 5.48
CA LEU A 289 18.81 -10.39 4.48
C LEU A 289 17.29 -10.39 4.66
N SER A 290 16.57 -10.26 3.57
CA SER A 290 15.09 -10.36 3.58
C SER A 290 14.62 -11.77 3.93
N HIS A 291 15.40 -12.81 3.60
CA HIS A 291 15.08 -14.19 4.00
C HIS A 291 15.05 -14.37 5.52
N ASP A 292 15.93 -13.67 6.26
CA ASP A 292 15.93 -13.70 7.72
C ASP A 292 14.65 -13.07 8.29
N VAL A 293 14.19 -11.96 7.69
CA VAL A 293 12.91 -11.32 8.06
C VAL A 293 11.75 -12.30 7.89
N VAL A 294 11.66 -12.99 6.74
CA VAL A 294 10.61 -13.99 6.49
C VAL A 294 10.74 -15.19 7.44
N ALA A 295 11.96 -15.62 7.78
CA ALA A 295 12.16 -16.69 8.77
C ALA A 295 11.64 -16.28 10.16
N VAL A 296 11.89 -15.04 10.60
CA VAL A 296 11.30 -14.51 11.84
C VAL A 296 9.78 -14.47 11.73
N MET A 297 9.22 -14.02 10.60
CA MET A 297 7.77 -14.02 10.38
C MET A 297 7.15 -15.41 10.52
N ALA A 298 7.76 -16.43 9.89
CA ALA A 298 7.28 -17.79 9.94
C ALA A 298 7.27 -18.36 11.36
N GLU A 299 8.35 -18.12 12.12
CA GLU A 299 8.45 -18.58 13.51
C GLU A 299 7.46 -17.87 14.44
N VAL A 300 7.25 -16.57 14.27
CA VAL A 300 6.23 -15.81 15.01
C VAL A 300 4.84 -16.39 14.77
N ARG A 301 4.47 -16.61 13.50
CA ARG A 301 3.17 -17.21 13.16
C ARG A 301 2.98 -18.58 13.76
N ARG A 302 4.01 -19.44 13.69
CA ARG A 302 3.99 -20.80 14.24
C ARG A 302 3.72 -20.77 15.75
N ARG A 303 4.45 -19.96 16.51
CA ARG A 303 4.29 -19.89 17.98
C ARG A 303 2.94 -19.29 18.40
N VAL A 304 2.48 -18.25 17.72
CA VAL A 304 1.17 -17.65 18.01
C VAL A 304 0.05 -18.66 17.75
N TYR A 305 0.14 -19.42 16.65
CA TYR A 305 -0.81 -20.48 16.36
C TYR A 305 -0.76 -21.60 17.41
N GLU A 306 0.42 -22.07 17.79
CA GLU A 306 0.58 -23.15 18.78
C GLU A 306 0.07 -22.77 20.18
N GLN A 307 0.27 -21.51 20.61
CA GLN A 307 -0.10 -21.05 21.95
C GLN A 307 -1.53 -20.50 22.05
N HIS A 308 -2.00 -19.80 21.00
CA HIS A 308 -3.26 -19.07 21.02
C HIS A 308 -4.26 -19.53 19.96
N GLY A 309 -3.88 -20.43 19.05
CA GLY A 309 -4.76 -20.93 17.97
C GLY A 309 -5.03 -19.92 16.85
N HIS A 310 -4.46 -18.73 16.90
CA HIS A 310 -4.66 -17.70 15.89
C HIS A 310 -3.65 -17.81 14.74
N GLN A 311 -4.13 -17.87 13.50
CA GLN A 311 -3.29 -17.83 12.32
C GLN A 311 -3.08 -16.39 11.87
N LEU A 312 -1.91 -15.82 12.16
CA LEU A 312 -1.58 -14.45 11.74
C LEU A 312 -1.37 -14.39 10.22
N ARG A 313 -1.94 -13.37 9.59
CA ARG A 313 -1.78 -13.03 8.17
C ARG A 313 -0.86 -11.83 8.02
N SER A 314 0.03 -11.86 7.04
CA SER A 314 0.94 -10.75 6.79
C SER A 314 0.19 -9.54 6.20
N GLU A 315 0.51 -8.34 6.70
CA GLU A 315 0.08 -7.05 6.15
C GLU A 315 1.08 -6.52 5.11
N ILE A 316 2.35 -6.88 5.26
CA ILE A 316 3.42 -6.46 4.35
C ILE A 316 3.35 -7.20 3.03
N ARG A 317 3.63 -6.50 1.94
CA ARG A 317 3.70 -7.09 0.62
C ARG A 317 5.03 -7.81 0.41
N LEU A 318 5.00 -9.12 0.23
CA LEU A 318 6.16 -9.92 -0.15
C LEU A 318 6.37 -9.87 -1.67
N VAL A 319 7.55 -9.47 -2.12
CA VAL A 319 7.91 -9.29 -3.53
C VAL A 319 9.05 -10.23 -3.90
N GLY A 320 8.88 -11.03 -4.95
CA GLY A 320 9.92 -11.95 -5.43
C GLY A 320 10.12 -13.18 -4.54
N PHE A 321 9.17 -13.48 -3.66
CA PHE A 321 9.13 -14.72 -2.90
C PHE A 321 8.23 -15.72 -3.61
N ASP A 322 8.78 -16.89 -3.93
CA ASP A 322 8.05 -17.98 -4.57
C ASP A 322 7.71 -19.06 -3.54
N ALA A 323 6.42 -19.38 -3.42
CA ALA A 323 5.89 -20.40 -2.52
C ALA A 323 6.31 -21.82 -2.93
N GLU A 324 6.50 -22.06 -4.23
CA GLU A 324 6.94 -23.36 -4.75
C GLU A 324 8.44 -23.58 -4.48
N ALA A 325 9.24 -22.52 -4.65
CA ALA A 325 10.68 -22.57 -4.37
C ALA A 325 11.00 -22.64 -2.87
N ASN A 326 10.12 -22.12 -2.00
CA ASN A 326 10.33 -22.12 -0.56
C ASN A 326 9.06 -22.57 0.20
N PRO A 327 8.86 -23.90 0.37
CA PRO A 327 7.70 -24.45 1.06
C PRO A 327 7.53 -23.96 2.50
N GLN A 328 8.64 -23.58 3.15
CA GLN A 328 8.66 -23.01 4.51
C GLN A 328 7.95 -21.64 4.60
N PHE A 329 7.77 -20.96 3.46
CA PHE A 329 7.14 -19.63 3.36
C PHE A 329 5.76 -19.67 2.70
N ALA A 330 5.32 -20.82 2.18
CA ALA A 330 4.03 -20.96 1.48
C ALA A 330 2.84 -20.50 2.34
N ASP A 331 2.89 -20.79 3.64
CA ASP A 331 1.85 -20.36 4.57
C ASP A 331 1.81 -18.84 4.76
N VAL A 332 2.96 -18.14 4.60
CA VAL A 332 3.04 -16.68 4.73
C VAL A 332 2.47 -15.99 3.48
N LEU A 333 2.57 -16.66 2.33
CA LEU A 333 2.23 -16.12 1.00
C LEU A 333 0.75 -16.30 0.59
N SER A 334 0.00 -17.19 1.24
CA SER A 334 -1.33 -17.67 0.78
C SER A 334 -2.54 -16.76 1.04
N SER A 335 -2.36 -15.45 1.22
CA SER A 335 -3.40 -14.56 1.78
C SER A 335 -4.38 -13.92 0.77
N GLU A 336 -4.29 -14.18 -0.53
CA GLU A 336 -4.98 -13.39 -1.58
C GLU A 336 -6.37 -13.89 -2.07
N SER A 337 -7.26 -14.43 -1.22
CA SER A 337 -8.55 -14.96 -1.71
C SER A 337 -9.64 -13.91 -1.99
N ASP A 338 -9.65 -12.75 -1.31
CA ASP A 338 -10.79 -11.81 -1.33
C ASP A 338 -10.67 -10.67 -2.36
N THR A 339 -9.50 -10.56 -2.99
CA THR A 339 -9.19 -9.47 -3.94
C THR A 339 -9.89 -9.65 -5.29
N SER A 340 -10.34 -10.85 -5.64
CA SER A 340 -10.75 -11.20 -7.01
C SER A 340 -12.04 -10.49 -7.47
N VAL A 341 -13.10 -10.45 -6.65
CA VAL A 341 -14.41 -9.90 -7.05
C VAL A 341 -14.37 -8.37 -7.21
N ALA A 342 -13.80 -7.67 -6.23
CA ALA A 342 -13.66 -6.22 -6.28
C ALA A 342 -12.79 -5.78 -7.47
N THR A 343 -11.72 -6.52 -7.76
CA THR A 343 -10.86 -6.27 -8.93
C THR A 343 -11.61 -6.45 -10.24
N ILE A 344 -12.41 -7.52 -10.38
CA ILE A 344 -13.23 -7.74 -11.59
C ILE A 344 -14.23 -6.60 -11.79
N ARG A 345 -14.89 -6.15 -10.71
CA ARG A 345 -15.84 -5.02 -10.78
C ARG A 345 -15.14 -3.73 -11.20
N LEU A 346 -13.97 -3.44 -10.65
CA LEU A 346 -13.17 -2.28 -11.04
C LEU A 346 -12.82 -2.34 -12.53
N GLU A 347 -12.33 -3.48 -13.04
CA GLU A 347 -12.02 -3.62 -14.47
C GLU A 347 -13.24 -3.38 -15.37
N GLN A 348 -14.43 -3.82 -14.96
CA GLN A 348 -15.67 -3.53 -15.70
C GLN A 348 -16.02 -2.04 -15.70
N ILE A 349 -15.81 -1.33 -14.60
CA ILE A 349 -15.99 0.12 -14.51
C ILE A 349 -14.99 0.82 -15.44
N ILE A 350 -13.72 0.41 -15.41
CA ILE A 350 -12.67 0.96 -16.29
C ILE A 350 -13.02 0.78 -17.77
N GLU A 351 -13.51 -0.40 -18.17
CA GLU A 351 -13.96 -0.64 -19.55
C GLU A 351 -15.13 0.27 -19.96
N ARG A 352 -16.07 0.55 -19.04
CA ARG A 352 -17.15 1.50 -19.30
C ARG A 352 -16.64 2.92 -19.46
N ILE A 353 -15.72 3.36 -18.59
CA ILE A 353 -15.08 4.68 -18.69
C ILE A 353 -14.35 4.80 -20.04
N PHE A 354 -13.60 3.78 -20.42
CA PHE A 354 -12.81 3.77 -21.65
C PHE A 354 -13.63 3.68 -22.95
N SER A 355 -14.86 3.18 -22.87
CA SER A 355 -15.81 3.12 -23.99
C SER A 355 -16.71 4.36 -24.07
N SER A 356 -16.88 5.11 -22.98
CA SER A 356 -17.50 6.44 -23.03
C SER A 356 -16.52 7.47 -23.63
N GLU A 357 -16.96 8.28 -24.59
CA GLU A 357 -16.12 9.29 -25.26
C GLU A 357 -15.67 10.47 -24.35
N SER A 358 -16.00 10.44 -23.05
CA SER A 358 -15.52 11.44 -22.10
C SER A 358 -14.04 11.21 -21.80
N ARG A 359 -13.18 12.08 -22.32
CA ARG A 359 -11.81 12.20 -21.79
C ARG A 359 -11.89 12.77 -20.38
N PRO A 360 -11.18 12.20 -19.39
CA PRO A 360 -10.97 12.90 -18.12
C PRO A 360 -10.32 14.26 -18.41
N ASP A 361 -10.61 15.26 -17.58
CA ASP A 361 -9.96 16.56 -17.70
C ASP A 361 -8.45 16.38 -17.48
N ALA A 362 -7.71 16.34 -18.59
CA ALA A 362 -6.27 16.16 -18.61
C ALA A 362 -5.53 17.48 -18.29
N SER A 363 -6.24 18.51 -17.81
CA SER A 363 -5.60 19.75 -17.38
C SER A 363 -4.70 19.48 -16.18
N ILE A 364 -3.41 19.62 -16.43
CA ILE A 364 -2.44 19.86 -15.38
C ILE A 364 -2.82 21.23 -14.78
N PRO A 365 -2.97 21.40 -13.46
CA PRO A 365 -3.28 22.69 -12.86
C PRO A 365 -2.37 23.78 -13.45
N MET A 366 -2.92 24.93 -13.84
CA MET A 366 -2.15 26.00 -14.52
C MET A 366 -0.91 26.44 -13.74
N SER A 367 -0.92 26.26 -12.41
CA SER A 367 0.22 26.46 -11.50
C SER A 367 1.43 25.56 -11.80
N VAL A 368 1.21 24.38 -12.38
CA VAL A 368 2.24 23.40 -12.76
C VAL A 368 2.82 23.70 -14.15
N LEU A 369 2.01 24.23 -15.08
CA LEU A 369 2.44 24.60 -16.43
C LEU A 369 3.26 25.91 -16.46
N SER A 370 3.12 26.78 -15.46
CA SER A 370 3.80 28.07 -15.38
C SER A 370 5.26 28.02 -14.89
N GLY A 371 5.91 26.84 -14.94
CA GLY A 371 7.32 26.57 -14.67
C GLY A 371 8.23 27.76 -14.33
N SER A 372 8.26 28.10 -13.04
CA SER A 372 9.52 28.43 -12.37
C SER A 372 9.81 27.22 -11.49
N GLN A 373 10.98 26.59 -11.69
CA GLN A 373 11.53 25.50 -10.86
C GLN A 373 10.85 25.43 -9.49
N LEU A 374 9.92 24.49 -9.32
CA LEU A 374 9.39 24.19 -7.99
C LEU A 374 10.61 23.76 -7.17
N PRO A 375 10.97 24.48 -6.09
CA PRO A 375 12.02 24.04 -5.21
C PRO A 375 11.66 22.63 -4.73
N SER A 376 12.63 21.73 -4.70
CA SER A 376 12.52 20.49 -3.91
C SER A 376 11.85 20.83 -2.57
N GLN A 377 10.68 20.26 -2.30
CA GLN A 377 9.81 20.69 -1.19
C GLN A 377 10.38 20.40 0.20
N GLU A 378 11.52 19.70 0.30
CA GLU A 378 12.35 19.75 1.51
C GLU A 378 12.67 21.20 1.91
N ALA A 379 12.79 22.13 0.96
CA ALA A 379 13.17 23.53 1.21
C ALA A 379 12.14 24.36 1.99
N ASP A 380 10.88 23.90 2.10
CA ASP A 380 9.77 24.64 2.72
C ASP A 380 9.34 24.07 4.09
N LEU A 381 10.00 22.98 4.52
CA LEU A 381 9.89 22.41 5.86
C LEU A 381 11.04 22.92 6.72
N SER A 382 10.78 23.15 8.02
CA SER A 382 11.87 23.55 8.91
C SER A 382 12.90 22.41 9.05
N PRO A 383 14.19 22.70 9.26
CA PRO A 383 15.21 21.69 9.47
C PRO A 383 14.86 20.69 10.59
N GLU A 384 14.16 21.16 11.62
CA GLU A 384 13.68 20.34 12.73
C GLU A 384 12.63 19.32 12.28
N VAL A 385 11.72 19.70 11.36
CA VAL A 385 10.72 18.80 10.78
C VAL A 385 11.40 17.78 9.88
N LEU A 386 12.39 18.19 9.07
CA LEU A 386 13.15 17.26 8.23
C LEU A 386 13.94 16.25 9.07
N ASP A 387 14.60 16.69 10.12
CA ASP A 387 15.31 15.80 11.03
C ASP A 387 14.36 14.87 11.79
N GLU A 388 13.18 15.36 12.20
CA GLU A 388 12.12 14.54 12.78
C GLU A 388 11.58 13.50 11.78
N LEU A 389 11.38 13.85 10.52
CA LEU A 389 10.99 12.90 9.48
C LEU A 389 12.09 11.87 9.22
N ARG A 390 13.36 12.29 9.19
CA ARG A 390 14.52 11.39 9.03
C ARG A 390 14.71 10.47 10.22
N GLU A 391 14.43 10.93 11.42
CA GLU A 391 14.46 10.15 12.65
C GLU A 391 13.29 9.17 12.72
N ALA A 392 12.08 9.63 12.37
CA ALA A 392 10.85 8.86 12.46
C ALA A 392 10.65 7.88 11.27
N PHE A 393 11.27 8.14 10.12
CA PHE A 393 11.07 7.37 8.88
C PHE A 393 12.38 6.94 8.19
N ALA A 394 13.52 7.06 8.90
CA ALA A 394 14.88 6.72 8.50
C ALA A 394 15.53 7.65 7.44
N LYS A 395 16.87 7.78 7.55
CA LYS A 395 17.75 8.69 6.79
C LYS A 395 17.55 8.58 5.27
N ASP A 396 17.10 9.66 4.66
CA ASP A 396 16.90 9.79 3.22
C ASP A 396 18.23 9.65 2.42
N PRO A 397 18.36 8.72 1.46
CA PRO A 397 19.41 8.75 0.45
C PRO A 397 18.96 9.36 -0.88
N THR A 398 17.71 9.84 -1.00
CA THR A 398 17.17 10.37 -2.26
C THR A 398 17.56 11.82 -2.57
N GLY A 399 18.28 12.47 -1.65
CA GLY A 399 19.04 13.70 -1.91
C GLY A 399 20.26 13.44 -2.81
N GLY A 400 20.03 13.22 -4.10
CA GLY A 400 21.05 13.18 -5.13
C GLY A 400 21.60 11.79 -5.43
N ILE A 401 20.94 11.09 -6.36
CA ILE A 401 21.62 10.04 -7.13
C ILE A 401 22.62 10.73 -8.07
N ALA A 402 23.81 11.02 -7.55
CA ALA A 402 24.99 11.09 -8.40
C ALA A 402 25.17 9.70 -9.03
N GLN A 403 25.37 9.68 -10.35
CA GLN A 403 25.62 8.45 -11.12
C GLN A 403 26.73 7.64 -10.43
N PRO A 404 26.49 6.37 -10.03
CA PRO A 404 27.58 5.54 -9.54
C PRO A 404 28.52 5.23 -10.70
N GLU A 405 29.77 5.69 -10.58
CA GLU A 405 30.85 5.36 -11.49
C GLU A 405 31.05 3.84 -11.56
N THR A 406 31.29 3.37 -12.78
CA THR A 406 31.50 1.99 -13.18
C THR A 406 32.53 1.27 -12.32
N SER A 407 32.10 0.26 -11.57
CA SER A 407 33.00 -0.74 -10.99
C SER A 407 33.01 -1.98 -11.88
N ARG A 408 34.14 -2.22 -12.55
CA ARG A 408 34.40 -3.42 -13.35
C ARG A 408 34.20 -4.69 -12.51
N VAL A 409 33.24 -5.53 -12.88
CA VAL A 409 33.13 -6.90 -12.36
C VAL A 409 34.07 -7.80 -13.18
N VAL A 410 35.00 -8.44 -12.49
CA VAL A 410 35.87 -9.50 -13.02
C VAL A 410 35.06 -10.80 -12.99
N ILE A 411 34.81 -11.38 -14.16
CA ILE A 411 34.17 -12.69 -14.31
C ILE A 411 35.19 -13.77 -13.96
N VAL A 412 34.83 -14.64 -13.01
CA VAL A 412 35.53 -15.91 -12.76
C VAL A 412 34.55 -17.04 -13.13
N ASP A 413 34.96 -17.84 -14.10
CA ASP A 413 34.32 -19.04 -14.63
C ASP A 413 34.52 -20.23 -13.66
N PRO A 414 33.44 -20.98 -13.36
CA PRO A 414 33.63 -22.42 -13.17
C PRO A 414 32.49 -23.22 -13.82
N SER A 415 32.71 -23.59 -15.07
CA SER A 415 32.17 -24.78 -15.72
C SER A 415 32.61 -26.07 -15.01
N ILE A 416 31.80 -27.15 -15.18
CA ILE A 416 31.95 -28.56 -14.73
C ILE A 416 31.16 -28.82 -13.42
N VAL A 417 30.01 -29.52 -13.40
CA VAL A 417 29.77 -30.96 -13.70
C VAL A 417 28.30 -31.22 -14.11
N GLU A 418 28.13 -32.24 -14.97
CA GLU A 418 26.91 -32.80 -15.58
C GLU A 418 25.95 -33.60 -14.67
N ILE A 419 24.79 -33.89 -15.29
CA ILE A 419 23.48 -34.43 -14.90
C ILE A 419 23.48 -35.93 -14.54
N GLU A 420 22.49 -36.38 -13.75
CA GLU A 420 21.84 -37.69 -13.98
C GLU A 420 20.35 -37.69 -13.52
N SER A 421 19.51 -38.34 -14.34
CA SER A 421 18.04 -38.42 -14.35
C SER A 421 17.49 -39.74 -13.79
N VAL A 422 16.28 -39.77 -13.21
CA VAL A 422 15.51 -41.03 -13.01
C VAL A 422 13.97 -40.84 -13.10
N GLU A 423 13.40 -41.54 -14.08
CA GLU A 423 12.10 -42.26 -14.28
C GLU A 423 10.69 -41.67 -14.01
N GLU A 424 9.87 -41.80 -15.06
CA GLU A 424 8.40 -41.72 -15.12
C GLU A 424 7.71 -43.00 -14.61
N VAL A 425 6.50 -42.86 -14.06
CA VAL A 425 5.54 -43.96 -13.89
C VAL A 425 4.16 -43.53 -14.38
N ASP A 426 3.59 -44.35 -15.26
CA ASP A 426 2.29 -44.27 -15.95
C ASP A 426 1.15 -44.85 -15.08
N VAL A 427 -0.02 -44.17 -15.03
CA VAL A 427 -1.31 -44.80 -14.71
C VAL A 427 -2.47 -44.13 -15.47
N THR A 428 -3.20 -44.97 -16.19
CA THR A 428 -4.34 -44.71 -17.08
C THR A 428 -5.69 -44.36 -16.41
N THR A 429 -6.40 -43.45 -17.10
CA THR A 429 -7.86 -43.23 -17.33
C THR A 429 -8.96 -43.83 -16.45
N GLY A 430 -9.99 -42.99 -16.21
CA GLY A 430 -11.36 -43.40 -15.89
C GLY A 430 -12.38 -42.27 -16.12
N GLU A 431 -13.17 -42.36 -17.20
CA GLU A 431 -14.36 -41.53 -17.46
C GLU A 431 -15.57 -41.99 -16.64
N THR A 432 -16.36 -41.05 -16.10
CA THR A 432 -17.84 -41.02 -15.98
C THR A 432 -18.19 -39.59 -15.53
N GLY A 433 -19.29 -38.91 -15.84
CA GLY A 433 -20.56 -39.19 -16.46
C GLY A 433 -21.40 -37.93 -16.24
N SER A 434 -21.95 -37.36 -17.32
CA SER A 434 -22.74 -36.13 -17.32
C SER A 434 -24.08 -36.31 -16.58
N SER A 435 -24.45 -35.33 -15.73
CA SER A 435 -25.83 -35.12 -15.30
C SER A 435 -26.08 -33.62 -15.10
N SER A 436 -27.00 -33.08 -15.90
CA SER A 436 -27.38 -31.66 -15.88
C SER A 436 -28.22 -31.37 -14.63
N THR A 437 -27.77 -30.46 -13.77
CA THR A 437 -28.61 -29.89 -12.72
C THR A 437 -28.50 -28.37 -12.79
N ARG A 438 -29.61 -27.71 -13.14
CA ARG A 438 -29.75 -26.25 -13.06
C ARG A 438 -29.72 -25.85 -11.59
N VAL A 439 -28.67 -25.16 -11.17
CA VAL A 439 -28.62 -24.47 -9.87
C VAL A 439 -29.05 -23.03 -10.12
N VAL A 440 -30.19 -22.66 -9.55
CA VAL A 440 -30.63 -21.27 -9.42
C VAL A 440 -29.86 -20.70 -8.24
N ILE A 441 -28.89 -19.82 -8.50
CA ILE A 441 -28.24 -19.03 -7.46
C ILE A 441 -29.21 -17.89 -7.15
N VAL A 442 -29.80 -17.92 -5.96
CA VAL A 442 -30.52 -16.77 -5.40
C VAL A 442 -29.44 -15.86 -4.84
N ASP A 443 -29.28 -14.70 -5.46
CA ASP A 443 -28.34 -13.66 -5.11
C ASP A 443 -28.86 -12.94 -3.85
N GLU A 444 -28.14 -13.11 -2.74
CA GLU A 444 -28.43 -12.46 -1.45
C GLU A 444 -27.44 -11.30 -1.18
N ASP A 445 -26.57 -10.96 -2.15
CA ASP A 445 -25.47 -9.98 -2.01
C ASP A 445 -25.86 -8.55 -2.46
N LEU A 446 -27.15 -8.23 -2.51
CA LEU A 446 -27.63 -6.85 -2.68
C LEU A 446 -27.75 -6.08 -1.35
N ARG A 447 -26.91 -6.37 -0.36
CA ARG A 447 -26.83 -5.55 0.84
C ARG A 447 -25.95 -4.33 0.57
N GLN A 448 -26.54 -3.15 0.65
CA GLN A 448 -25.81 -1.89 0.70
C GLN A 448 -24.87 -1.89 1.92
N SER A 449 -23.62 -1.50 1.72
CA SER A 449 -22.59 -1.43 2.77
C SER A 449 -23.06 -0.54 3.93
N THR A 450 -22.86 -1.03 5.15
CA THR A 450 -23.16 -0.33 6.41
C THR A 450 -21.87 0.03 7.14
N ASP A 451 -21.90 1.01 8.04
CA ASP A 451 -20.72 1.49 8.79
C ASP A 451 -19.99 0.37 9.58
N ASP A 452 -20.68 -0.73 9.90
CA ASP A 452 -20.09 -1.92 10.55
C ASP A 452 -19.15 -2.73 9.63
N ASP A 453 -19.19 -2.51 8.31
CA ASP A 453 -18.36 -3.21 7.33
C ASP A 453 -16.93 -2.63 7.26
N PHE A 454 -16.71 -1.43 7.83
CA PHE A 454 -15.45 -0.69 7.75
C PHE A 454 -15.10 0.01 9.07
N PRO A 455 -14.71 -0.74 10.12
CA PRO A 455 -14.28 -0.11 11.36
C PRO A 455 -13.04 0.74 11.12
N ALA A 456 -13.14 2.05 11.41
CA ALA A 456 -12.00 2.95 11.39
C ALA A 456 -10.87 2.40 12.28
N ASP A 457 -9.61 2.67 11.90
CA ASP A 457 -8.43 2.21 12.64
C ASP A 457 -8.28 2.96 13.98
N THR A 458 -9.09 2.53 14.95
CA THR A 458 -9.01 2.93 16.37
C THR A 458 -7.89 2.20 17.11
N GLN A 459 -7.22 1.24 16.48
CA GLN A 459 -6.35 0.25 17.12
C GLN A 459 -4.88 0.64 17.19
N SER A 460 -4.49 1.77 16.58
CA SER A 460 -3.23 2.41 16.96
C SER A 460 -3.33 3.15 18.30
N GLN A 461 -4.45 3.05 19.01
CA GLN A 461 -4.53 3.35 20.44
C GLN A 461 -4.69 2.02 21.18
N THR A 462 -3.69 1.61 21.96
CA THR A 462 -3.91 0.54 22.94
C THR A 462 -3.95 1.09 24.35
N VAL A 463 -5.02 0.69 25.05
CA VAL A 463 -5.26 0.57 26.50
C VAL A 463 -5.86 1.80 27.23
N HIS A 464 -7.15 1.64 27.57
CA HIS A 464 -8.07 2.40 28.47
C HIS A 464 -9.08 3.40 27.84
N HIS A 465 -10.37 3.01 27.89
CA HIS A 465 -11.62 3.78 27.60
C HIS A 465 -11.77 5.08 28.44
N ALA A 466 -12.58 6.12 28.14
CA ALA A 466 -13.95 6.27 27.56
C ALA A 466 -14.24 7.78 27.25
N PRO A 467 -15.47 8.24 26.89
CA PRO A 467 -16.53 7.70 26.02
C PRO A 467 -16.71 8.57 24.75
N THR A 468 -16.92 7.96 23.58
CA THR A 468 -17.38 8.69 22.40
C THR A 468 -18.88 8.88 22.45
N SER A 469 -19.36 10.09 22.16
CA SER A 469 -20.76 10.46 22.19
C SER A 469 -21.59 9.61 21.24
N THR A 470 -22.65 9.01 21.75
CA THR A 470 -23.75 8.46 20.95
C THR A 470 -24.32 9.55 20.04
N ARG A 471 -24.15 9.44 18.72
CA ARG A 471 -24.98 10.18 17.76
C ARG A 471 -26.19 9.34 17.41
N VAL A 472 -27.32 9.69 18.01
CA VAL A 472 -28.66 9.26 17.63
C VAL A 472 -28.93 9.78 16.20
N ARG A 473 -29.28 8.90 15.27
CA ARG A 473 -30.00 9.29 14.06
C ARG A 473 -31.50 9.31 14.40
N ILE A 474 -32.08 10.51 14.50
CA ILE A 474 -33.53 10.70 14.43
C ILE A 474 -33.84 10.82 12.93
N PHE A 475 -34.63 9.88 12.41
CA PHE A 475 -35.40 10.10 11.20
C PHE A 475 -36.84 10.34 11.64
N ASP A 476 -37.33 11.56 11.47
CA ASP A 476 -38.77 11.86 11.44
C ASP A 476 -39.23 11.64 10.00
N GLU A 477 -40.06 10.63 9.76
CA GLU A 477 -41.19 10.66 8.80
C GLU A 477 -42.13 9.50 9.18
N ASP A 478 -43.11 9.77 10.05
CA ASP A 478 -44.52 9.43 9.82
C ASP A 478 -45.33 9.75 11.09
N GLY A 479 -46.26 10.70 10.93
CA GLY A 479 -47.14 11.13 12.01
C GLY A 479 -48.09 10.01 12.40
N LEU A 480 -48.06 9.62 13.67
CA LEU A 480 -49.21 9.06 14.38
C LEU A 480 -49.17 9.52 15.85
N ASP A 481 -50.20 10.28 16.18
CA ASP A 481 -50.53 10.89 17.46
C ASP A 481 -50.86 9.83 18.52
N VAL A 482 -50.03 9.65 19.56
CA VAL A 482 -50.49 9.06 20.83
C VAL A 482 -49.71 9.63 22.03
N SER A 483 -50.50 10.11 22.99
CA SER A 483 -50.17 10.88 24.20
C SER A 483 -49.15 10.28 25.17
N LEU A 484 -48.31 11.17 25.71
CA LEU A 484 -47.54 11.06 26.96
C LEU A 484 -48.41 10.66 28.17
N ALA A 485 -47.98 9.63 28.89
CA ALA A 485 -48.34 9.41 30.29
C ALA A 485 -47.14 8.81 31.06
N GLU A 486 -46.57 9.66 31.92
CA GLU A 486 -45.94 9.39 33.22
C GLU A 486 -45.57 7.94 33.58
N ILE A 487 -44.28 7.68 33.86
CA ILE A 487 -43.89 6.93 35.08
C ILE A 487 -42.63 7.56 35.69
N VAL A 488 -42.82 7.94 36.95
CA VAL A 488 -41.93 8.53 37.94
C VAL A 488 -41.05 7.44 38.59
N GLU A 489 -39.73 7.69 38.70
CA GLU A 489 -38.76 7.41 39.79
C GLU A 489 -38.84 6.12 40.66
N PRO A 490 -37.76 5.75 41.40
CA PRO A 490 -36.58 6.54 41.82
C PRO A 490 -35.21 6.09 41.32
#